data_AF-A0A7S1BBC3-F1
#
_entry.id   AF-A0A7S1BBC3-F1
#
_cell.length_a   1.000
_cell.length_b   1.000
_cell.length_c   1.000
_cell.angle_alpha   90.00
_cell.angle_beta   90.00
_cell.angle_gamma   90.00
#
_symmetry.space_group_name_H-M   'P 1'
#
loop_
_entity.id
_entity.type
_entity.pdbx_description
1 polymer ?
#
loop_
_entity_poly.entity_id
_entity_poly.type
_entity_poly.pdbx_seq_one_letter_code
_entity_poly.pdbx_strand_id
1 'polypeptide(L)'
;MLMSATADAAALRAYFGGEAAVPLLEVPGRTFPVETFHLEDLLDMTGHLVEEGSRCALRRGHGNGKEVTLQVTGRGGNVRRERASLDVECAEQPLGYAGYLPTTRRSMARVDERVINYDLIEDVLSLLLLEPPARRRRLLPSEDRDDGSVLVFLPGL
;
A
#
# COMPACT_ATOMS: atom_id res chain seq x y z
N MET A 1 -16.36 29.24 -13.47
CA MET A 1 -15.48 28.24 -14.11
C MET A 1 -15.16 27.16 -13.10
N LEU A 2 -15.27 25.90 -13.49
CA LEU A 2 -14.90 24.75 -12.66
C LEU A 2 -13.55 24.24 -13.15
N MET A 3 -12.60 24.02 -12.25
CA MET A 3 -11.27 23.48 -12.56
C MET A 3 -11.06 22.20 -11.76
N SER A 4 -10.59 21.15 -12.43
CA SER A 4 -10.35 19.83 -11.84
C SER A 4 -9.07 19.25 -12.43
N ALA A 5 -8.23 18.65 -11.58
CA ALA A 5 -7.01 17.97 -12.00
C ALA A 5 -7.20 16.45 -12.20
N THR A 6 -8.15 15.83 -11.48
CA THR A 6 -8.35 14.37 -11.46
C THR A 6 -9.81 13.93 -11.46
N ALA A 7 -10.77 14.85 -11.30
CA ALA A 7 -12.19 14.52 -11.34
C ALA A 7 -12.66 14.29 -12.78
N ASP A 8 -13.61 13.36 -12.94
CA ASP A 8 -14.28 13.07 -14.19
C ASP A 8 -15.02 14.31 -14.71
N ALA A 9 -14.43 14.96 -15.71
CA ALA A 9 -14.95 16.17 -16.30
C ALA A 9 -16.25 15.92 -17.07
N ALA A 10 -16.49 14.71 -17.57
CA ALA A 10 -17.72 14.35 -18.26
C ALA A 10 -18.91 14.25 -17.30
N ALA A 11 -18.71 13.65 -16.12
CA ALA A 11 -19.73 13.59 -15.07
C ALA A 11 -20.15 15.00 -14.60
N LEU A 12 -19.18 15.89 -14.39
CA LEU A 12 -19.44 17.28 -14.01
C LEU A 12 -20.17 18.04 -15.12
N ARG A 13 -19.75 17.85 -16.38
CA ARG A 13 -20.41 18.46 -17.54
C ARG A 13 -21.86 18.01 -17.68
N ALA A 14 -22.14 16.72 -17.48
CA ALA A 14 -23.50 16.17 -17.50
C ALA A 14 -24.38 16.77 -16.40
N TYR A 15 -23.84 16.94 -15.19
CA TYR A 15 -24.58 17.52 -14.06
C TYR A 15 -25.02 18.97 -14.32
N PHE A 16 -24.14 19.80 -14.90
CA PHE A 16 -24.41 21.25 -15.08
C PHE A 16 -25.19 21.63 -16.34
N GLY A 17 -25.81 20.66 -17.03
CA GLY A 17 -26.66 20.92 -18.20
C GLY A 17 -26.14 20.32 -19.51
N GLY A 18 -25.15 19.45 -19.44
CA GLY A 18 -24.69 18.65 -20.57
C GLY A 18 -23.87 19.44 -21.59
N GLU A 19 -23.66 18.79 -22.74
CA GLU A 19 -22.66 19.23 -23.71
C GLU A 19 -22.94 20.59 -24.35
N ALA A 20 -24.21 20.95 -24.46
CA ALA A 20 -24.66 22.18 -25.10
C ALA A 20 -24.53 23.42 -24.21
N ALA A 21 -24.60 23.24 -22.87
CA ALA A 21 -24.54 24.33 -21.92
C ALA A 21 -23.12 24.57 -21.36
N VAL A 22 -22.27 23.53 -21.34
CA VAL A 22 -20.96 23.58 -20.68
C VAL A 22 -19.83 23.17 -21.65
N PRO A 23 -18.97 24.10 -22.08
CA PRO A 23 -17.78 23.78 -22.85
C PRO A 23 -16.71 23.12 -21.97
N LEU A 24 -16.04 22.09 -22.50
CA LEU A 24 -14.95 21.38 -21.84
C LEU A 24 -13.60 21.80 -22.45
N LEU A 25 -12.65 22.17 -21.60
CA LEU A 25 -11.27 22.46 -21.99
C LEU A 25 -10.34 21.46 -21.32
N GLU A 26 -9.80 20.53 -22.11
CA GLU A 26 -8.78 19.58 -21.65
C GLU A 26 -7.39 20.12 -21.96
N VAL A 27 -6.59 20.33 -20.93
CA VAL A 27 -5.19 20.72 -21.07
C VAL A 27 -4.34 19.46 -20.93
N PRO A 28 -3.63 19.00 -21.99
CA PRO A 28 -2.79 17.82 -21.89
C PRO A 28 -1.65 18.09 -20.91
N GLY A 29 -1.53 17.24 -19.89
CA GLY A 29 -0.43 17.29 -18.95
C GLY A 29 0.89 16.94 -19.62
N ARG A 30 1.99 17.56 -19.16
CA ARG A 30 3.35 17.10 -19.45
C ARG A 30 3.85 16.36 -18.22
N THR A 31 3.92 15.04 -18.30
CA THR A 31 4.57 14.20 -17.29
C THR A 31 5.85 13.64 -17.87
N PHE A 32 6.95 13.73 -17.12
CA PHE A 32 8.14 12.94 -17.38
C PHE A 32 7.85 11.47 -17.02
N PRO A 33 8.55 10.48 -17.61
CA PRO A 33 8.36 9.08 -17.23
C PRO A 33 8.66 8.92 -15.74
N VAL A 34 7.70 8.35 -15.00
CA VAL A 34 7.83 8.05 -13.57
C VAL A 34 7.94 6.55 -13.39
N GLU A 35 9.04 6.08 -12.83
CA GLU A 35 9.18 4.71 -12.38
C GLU A 35 8.43 4.51 -11.06
N THR A 36 7.62 3.46 -10.98
CA THR A 36 6.82 3.14 -9.79
C THR A 36 7.40 1.90 -9.13
N PHE A 37 7.62 1.98 -7.82
CA PHE A 37 8.08 0.88 -6.99
C PHE A 37 7.00 0.52 -5.97
N HIS A 38 6.76 -0.77 -5.79
CA HIS A 38 5.83 -1.29 -4.79
C HIS A 38 6.56 -1.68 -3.50
N LEU A 39 5.79 -2.06 -2.48
CA LEU A 39 6.34 -2.37 -1.15
C LEU A 39 7.32 -3.54 -1.19
N GLU A 40 7.03 -4.56 -2.00
CA GLU A 40 7.87 -5.73 -2.24
C GLU A 40 9.23 -5.32 -2.80
N ASP A 41 9.24 -4.38 -3.75
CA ASP A 41 10.48 -3.89 -4.35
C ASP A 41 11.30 -3.14 -3.31
N LEU A 42 10.68 -2.27 -2.52
CA LEU A 42 11.37 -1.50 -1.48
C LEU A 42 11.97 -2.40 -0.39
N LEU A 43 11.23 -3.43 0.05
CA LEU A 43 11.72 -4.42 1.02
C LEU A 43 12.88 -5.24 0.45
N ASP A 44 12.81 -5.63 -0.82
CA ASP A 44 13.88 -6.38 -1.49
C ASP A 44 15.16 -5.54 -1.66
N MET A 45 14.99 -4.26 -1.93
CA MET A 45 16.06 -3.30 -2.19
C MET A 45 16.77 -2.84 -0.93
N THR A 46 16.01 -2.48 0.10
CA THR A 46 16.54 -2.08 1.41
C THR A 46 17.06 -3.28 2.19
N GLY A 47 16.53 -4.48 1.92
CA GLY A 47 16.77 -5.65 2.75
C GLY A 47 16.08 -5.56 4.12
N HIS A 48 15.14 -4.63 4.27
CA HIS A 48 14.44 -4.39 5.53
C HIS A 48 13.61 -5.61 5.92
N LEU A 49 13.73 -6.01 7.18
CA LEU A 49 13.05 -7.18 7.71
C LEU A 49 12.03 -6.79 8.75
N VAL A 50 10.76 -7.15 8.50
CA VAL A 50 9.68 -6.90 9.45
C VAL A 50 9.68 -8.01 10.48
N GLU A 51 10.30 -7.73 11.62
CA GLU A 51 10.36 -8.64 12.77
C GLU A 51 8.99 -8.80 13.45
N GLU A 52 8.71 -9.98 13.99
CA GLU A 52 7.40 -10.34 14.58
C GLU A 52 7.00 -9.46 15.79
N GLY A 53 7.95 -8.75 16.39
CA GLY A 53 7.73 -7.82 17.49
C GLY A 53 7.65 -6.34 17.09
N SER A 54 7.86 -6.02 15.82
CA SER A 54 7.90 -4.63 15.36
C SER A 54 6.50 -3.99 15.38
N ARG A 55 6.45 -2.66 15.53
CA ARG A 55 5.19 -1.88 15.55
C ARG A 55 4.41 -1.98 14.24
N CYS A 56 5.11 -2.25 13.14
CA CYS A 56 4.57 -2.42 11.79
C CYS A 56 4.37 -3.89 11.41
N ALA A 57 4.62 -4.84 12.32
CA ALA A 57 4.28 -6.22 12.12
C ALA A 57 2.85 -6.48 12.60
N LEU A 58 2.11 -7.26 11.83
CA LEU A 58 0.90 -7.90 12.31
C LEU A 58 1.28 -8.64 13.58
N ARG A 59 0.81 -8.12 14.72
CA ARG A 59 0.77 -8.92 15.94
C ARG A 59 -0.15 -10.08 15.64
N ARG A 60 0.44 -11.21 15.22
CA ARG A 60 -0.15 -12.52 15.44
C ARG A 60 -0.27 -12.62 16.95
N GLY A 61 -1.43 -12.20 17.44
CA GLY A 61 -1.72 -12.18 18.86
C GLY A 61 -1.35 -13.54 19.42
N HIS A 62 -0.48 -13.52 20.42
CA HIS A 62 -0.34 -14.61 21.38
C HIS A 62 -1.67 -14.68 22.17
N GLY A 63 -2.72 -15.18 21.51
CA GLY A 63 -4.09 -15.23 22.02
C GLY A 63 -5.01 -14.13 21.49
N ASN A 64 -5.51 -14.27 20.26
CA ASN A 64 -6.90 -13.92 19.97
C ASN A 64 -7.36 -14.57 18.67
N GLY A 65 -7.63 -15.88 18.73
CA GLY A 65 -8.63 -16.44 17.82
C GLY A 65 -9.88 -15.57 18.00
N LYS A 66 -10.34 -14.91 16.94
CA LYS A 66 -11.61 -14.20 16.98
C LYS A 66 -12.68 -15.26 17.23
N GLU A 67 -13.03 -15.46 18.50
CA GLU A 67 -14.16 -16.29 18.91
C GLU A 67 -15.42 -15.53 18.51
N VAL A 68 -15.85 -15.73 17.27
CA VAL A 68 -17.08 -15.13 16.77
C VAL A 68 -18.22 -15.96 17.36
N THR A 69 -19.00 -15.35 18.24
CA THR A 69 -20.19 -15.98 18.81
C THR A 69 -21.31 -15.85 17.80
N LEU A 70 -21.56 -16.90 17.03
CA LEU A 70 -22.65 -16.93 16.06
C LEU A 70 -23.95 -17.28 16.79
N GLN A 71 -24.95 -16.41 16.69
CA GLN A 71 -26.29 -16.67 17.22
C GLN A 71 -27.16 -17.21 16.08
N VAL A 72 -27.29 -18.54 16.00
CA VAL A 72 -28.06 -19.20 14.95
C VAL A 72 -29.52 -19.31 15.40
N THR A 73 -30.42 -18.66 14.67
CA THR A 73 -31.87 -18.70 14.93
C THR A 73 -32.53 -19.76 14.03
N GLY A 74 -33.17 -20.76 14.64
CA GLY A 74 -33.93 -21.80 13.94
C GLY A 74 -35.43 -21.48 13.86
N ARG A 75 -36.13 -22.17 12.96
CA ARG A 75 -37.60 -22.05 12.82
C ARG A 75 -38.27 -22.66 14.07
N GLY A 76 -39.11 -21.87 14.75
CA GLY A 76 -39.76 -22.26 16.01
C GLY A 76 -39.23 -21.55 17.27
N GLY A 77 -38.46 -20.46 17.13
CA GLY A 77 -38.03 -19.63 18.28
C GLY A 77 -36.81 -20.15 19.03
N ASN A 78 -36.20 -21.24 18.58
CA ASN A 78 -34.99 -21.78 19.18
C ASN A 78 -33.77 -20.97 18.71
N VAL A 79 -33.03 -20.41 19.68
CA VAL A 79 -31.82 -19.62 19.45
C VAL A 79 -30.65 -20.35 20.08
N ARG A 80 -29.67 -20.77 19.27
CA ARG A 80 -28.48 -21.50 19.74
C ARG A 80 -27.24 -20.63 19.52
N ARG A 81 -26.44 -20.42 20.57
CA ARG A 81 -25.16 -19.71 20.49
C ARG A 81 -24.06 -20.75 20.25
N GLU A 82 -23.35 -20.60 19.14
CA GLU A 82 -22.23 -21.45 18.78
C GLU A 82 -20.95 -20.59 18.72
N ARG A 83 -19.89 -21.09 19.33
CA ARG A 83 -18.58 -20.42 19.36
C ARG A 83 -17.74 -21.08 18.27
N ALA A 84 -17.40 -20.33 17.23
CA ALA A 84 -16.52 -20.78 16.18
C ALA A 84 -15.18 -20.05 16.31
N SER A 85 -14.08 -20.80 16.39
CA SER A 85 -12.73 -20.28 16.19
C SER A 85 -12.49 -20.17 14.69
N LEU A 86 -12.32 -18.96 14.20
CA LEU A 86 -11.75 -18.75 12.87
C LEU A 86 -10.24 -18.88 13.00
N ASP A 87 -9.77 -20.11 12.90
CA ASP A 87 -8.34 -20.37 12.69
C ASP A 87 -8.03 -19.90 11.26
N VAL A 88 -7.52 -18.66 11.15
CA VAL A 88 -6.89 -18.18 9.92
C VAL A 88 -5.53 -18.88 9.82
N GLU A 89 -5.58 -20.19 9.60
CA GLU A 89 -4.43 -20.97 9.21
C GLU A 89 -4.08 -20.68 7.75
N CYS A 90 -2.78 -20.74 7.51
CA CYS A 90 -2.14 -20.59 6.22
C CYS A 90 -2.26 -19.17 5.65
N ALA A 91 -1.24 -18.36 5.97
CA ALA A 91 -0.78 -17.34 5.04
C ALA A 91 -0.53 -18.06 3.71
N GLU A 92 -1.52 -18.01 2.83
CA GLU A 92 -1.38 -18.37 1.43
C GLU A 92 -0.16 -17.60 0.96
N GLN A 93 0.94 -18.30 0.66
CA GLN A 93 2.09 -17.67 0.06
C GLN A 93 1.58 -17.06 -1.23
N PRO A 94 1.52 -15.72 -1.34
CA PRO A 94 0.92 -15.14 -2.53
C PRO A 94 1.83 -15.54 -3.68
N LEU A 95 1.30 -16.34 -4.61
CA LEU A 95 2.02 -16.84 -5.79
C LEU A 95 2.65 -15.68 -6.60
N GLY A 96 2.21 -14.44 -6.36
CA GLY A 96 2.73 -13.21 -6.96
C GLY A 96 4.17 -12.83 -6.57
N TYR A 97 4.74 -13.35 -5.47
CA TYR A 97 6.08 -12.90 -5.01
C TYR A 97 7.24 -13.84 -5.38
N ALA A 98 7.01 -14.78 -6.30
CA ALA A 98 7.99 -15.80 -6.69
C ALA A 98 9.32 -15.25 -7.27
N GLY A 99 9.36 -13.98 -7.69
CA GLY A 99 10.57 -13.29 -8.16
C GLY A 99 11.42 -12.62 -7.07
N TYR A 100 10.90 -12.47 -5.85
CA TYR A 100 11.55 -11.70 -4.77
C TYR A 100 12.30 -12.58 -3.78
N LEU A 101 13.20 -11.98 -2.99
CA LEU A 101 13.96 -12.71 -1.97
C LEU A 101 13.04 -13.40 -0.95
N PRO A 102 13.47 -14.55 -0.39
CA PRO A 102 12.70 -15.29 0.60
C PRO A 102 12.53 -14.50 1.91
N THR A 103 13.38 -13.52 2.19
CA THR A 103 13.25 -12.58 3.30
C THR A 103 12.11 -11.60 3.05
N THR A 104 12.06 -11.00 1.86
CA THR A 104 11.00 -10.10 1.38
C THR A 104 9.63 -10.75 1.50
N ARG A 105 9.49 -12.01 1.07
CA ARG A 105 8.23 -12.77 1.19
C ARG A 105 7.78 -12.97 2.63
N ARG A 106 8.73 -13.25 3.54
CA ARG A 106 8.43 -13.42 4.97
C ARG A 106 8.01 -12.10 5.60
N SER A 107 8.69 -11.01 5.25
CA SER A 107 8.31 -9.66 5.68
C SER A 107 6.91 -9.32 5.19
N MET A 108 6.60 -9.52 3.91
CA MET A 108 5.27 -9.24 3.33
C MET A 108 4.14 -10.02 4.02
N ALA A 109 4.37 -11.27 4.39
CA ALA A 109 3.37 -12.05 5.15
C ALA A 109 3.10 -11.52 6.57
N ARG A 110 3.95 -10.62 7.08
CA ARG A 110 3.91 -10.08 8.44
C ARG A 110 3.62 -8.59 8.49
N VAL A 111 3.67 -7.86 7.37
CA VAL A 111 3.44 -6.42 7.36
C VAL A 111 2.00 -6.12 7.78
N ASP A 112 1.82 -5.18 8.71
CA ASP A 112 0.52 -4.57 8.99
C ASP A 112 0.32 -3.35 8.10
N GLU A 113 -0.55 -3.46 7.09
CA GLU A 113 -0.88 -2.38 6.15
C GLU A 113 -1.61 -1.19 6.80
N ARG A 114 -2.05 -1.32 8.06
CA ARG A 114 -2.74 -0.25 8.78
C ARG A 114 -1.80 0.77 9.39
N VAL A 115 -0.54 0.40 9.56
CA VAL A 115 0.46 1.20 10.27
C VAL A 115 1.57 1.57 9.31
N ILE A 116 1.92 2.84 9.27
CA ILE A 116 3.03 3.32 8.44
C ILE A 116 4.35 2.94 9.10
N ASN A 117 5.19 2.22 8.35
CA ASN A 117 6.52 1.82 8.79
C ASN A 117 7.52 2.97 8.56
N TYR A 118 7.73 3.81 9.57
CA TYR A 118 8.68 4.91 9.51
C TYR A 118 10.14 4.45 9.37
N ASP A 119 10.49 3.31 9.96
CA ASP A 119 11.85 2.74 9.88
C ASP A 119 12.18 2.38 8.42
N LEU A 120 11.21 1.80 7.69
CA LEU A 120 11.36 1.53 6.25
C LEU A 120 11.56 2.82 5.43
N ILE A 121 10.86 3.90 5.79
CA ILE A 121 11.01 5.19 5.11
C ILE A 121 12.44 5.72 5.33
N GLU A 122 12.99 5.59 6.53
CA GLU A 122 14.36 5.98 6.84
C GLU A 122 15.39 5.16 6.03
N ASP A 123 15.18 3.85 5.90
CA ASP A 123 16.05 2.99 5.10
C ASP A 123 16.01 3.36 3.61
N VAL A 124 14.82 3.66 3.08
CA VAL A 124 14.66 4.13 1.69
C VAL A 124 15.35 5.49 1.50
N LEU A 125 15.18 6.42 2.44
CA LEU A 125 15.87 7.71 2.39
C LEU A 125 17.38 7.54 2.49
N SER A 126 17.86 6.63 3.33
CA SER A 126 19.29 6.32 3.46
C SER A 126 19.85 5.73 2.17
N LEU A 127 19.09 4.86 1.51
CA LEU A 127 19.45 4.30 0.20
C LEU A 127 19.51 5.40 -0.88
N LEU A 128 18.58 6.35 -0.88
CA LEU A 128 18.55 7.46 -1.84
C LEU A 128 19.66 8.50 -1.59
N LEU A 129 19.95 8.82 -0.32
CA LEU A 129 20.81 9.96 0.06
C LEU A 129 22.25 9.57 0.40
N LEU A 130 22.48 8.39 0.97
CA LEU A 130 23.79 7.99 1.52
C LEU A 130 24.49 6.88 0.74
N GLU A 131 23.75 5.98 0.07
CA GLU A 131 24.38 4.84 -0.61
C GLU A 131 25.13 5.22 -1.89
N PRO A 132 26.19 4.47 -2.26
CA PRO A 132 26.98 4.73 -3.46
C PRO A 132 26.15 4.58 -4.75
N PRO A 133 26.54 5.28 -5.84
CA PRO A 133 25.77 5.36 -7.10
C PRO A 133 25.54 4.01 -7.80
N ALA A 134 26.22 2.94 -7.36
CA ALA A 134 26.04 1.58 -7.85
C ALA A 134 24.70 0.94 -7.41
N ARG A 135 24.21 1.22 -6.20
CA ARG A 135 22.89 0.76 -5.73
C ARG A 135 21.77 1.70 -6.16
N ARG A 136 22.04 3.01 -6.24
CA ARG A 136 21.10 4.02 -6.81
C ARG A 136 20.76 3.79 -8.29
N ARG A 137 21.67 3.15 -9.05
CA ARG A 137 21.49 2.79 -10.46
C ARG A 137 20.25 1.97 -10.77
N ARG A 138 19.70 1.30 -9.75
CA ARG A 138 18.51 0.44 -9.85
C ARG A 138 17.20 1.21 -9.70
N LEU A 139 17.25 2.50 -9.31
CA LEU A 139 16.09 3.35 -9.05
C LEU A 139 15.97 4.55 -10.01
N LEU A 140 17.07 4.96 -10.66
CA LEU A 140 17.13 6.18 -11.48
C LEU A 140 17.99 5.96 -12.74
N PRO A 141 17.42 6.13 -13.95
CA PRO A 141 18.20 6.23 -15.19
C PRO A 141 19.13 7.45 -15.18
N SER A 142 20.18 7.37 -15.99
CA SER A 142 21.51 7.95 -15.81
C SER A 142 21.72 9.47 -15.83
N GLU A 143 20.70 10.31 -16.01
CA GLU A 143 20.97 11.66 -16.56
C GLU A 143 21.01 12.82 -15.53
N ASP A 144 20.34 12.75 -14.37
CA ASP A 144 20.31 13.87 -13.40
C ASP A 144 20.60 13.37 -11.97
N ARG A 145 21.87 13.10 -11.68
CA ARG A 145 22.26 12.25 -10.53
C ARG A 145 22.52 12.92 -9.20
N ASP A 146 22.57 14.25 -9.12
CA ASP A 146 23.17 14.89 -7.95
C ASP A 146 22.24 15.83 -7.17
N ASP A 147 21.16 16.36 -7.77
CA ASP A 147 20.25 17.29 -7.07
C ASP A 147 18.78 16.95 -7.33
N GLY A 148 18.14 16.30 -6.36
CA GLY A 148 16.72 15.98 -6.36
C GLY A 148 16.08 16.28 -5.01
N SER A 149 14.81 16.65 -5.01
CA SER A 149 14.03 16.81 -3.77
C SER A 149 13.18 15.56 -3.52
N VAL A 150 13.00 15.20 -2.25
CA VAL A 150 12.14 14.09 -1.85
C VAL A 150 10.87 14.63 -1.23
N LEU A 151 9.71 14.18 -1.73
CA LEU A 151 8.39 14.52 -1.21
C LEU A 151 7.76 13.26 -0.60
N VAL A 152 7.48 13.30 0.71
CA VAL A 152 6.83 12.18 1.43
C VAL A 152 5.40 12.58 1.80
N PHE A 153 4.45 11.73 1.42
CA PHE A 153 3.04 11.89 1.79
C PHE A 153 2.74 11.08 3.04
N LEU A 154 2.38 11.77 4.13
CA LEU A 154 1.95 11.16 5.38
C LEU A 154 0.53 11.59 5.71
N PRO A 155 -0.29 10.72 6.33
CA PRO A 155 -1.54 11.15 6.95
C PRO A 155 -1.23 12.15 8.07
N GLY A 156 -2.01 13.23 8.14
CA GLY A 156 -1.76 14.34 9.06
C GLY A 156 -1.85 13.97 10.54
N LEU A 157 -1.43 14.91 11.39
CA LEU A 157 -1.60 14.87 12.86
C LEU A 157 -3.06 15.02 13.28
#